data_AF-A0A423JYT9-F1
#
_entry.id   AF-A0A423JYT9-F1
#
_cell.length_a   1.000
_cell.length_b   1.000
_cell.length_c   1.000
_cell.angle_alpha   90.00
_cell.angle_beta   90.00
_cell.angle_gamma   90.00
#
_symmetry.space_group_name_H-M   'P 1'
#
loop_
_entity.id
_entity.type
_entity.pdbx_description
1 polymer ?
#
loop_
_entity_poly.entity_id
_entity_poly.type
_entity_poly.pdbx_seq_one_letter_code
_entity_poly.pdbx_strand_id
1 'polypeptide(L)'
;MEIKDSVSSSDDLVIVFKHPKYGEHTLNLDGKGLLSNEAGYFHINPKYRELDGHSYYMGLKFKIDFEVGKTYTLNKNDDSVTASLQIDHIAGDTHASGTFRLSEGGEFPVGEFKLFEEDVFAVEGRFAFREFKE
;
A
#
# COMPACT_ATOMS: atom_id res chain seq x y z
N MET A 1 26.33 24.40 -11.70
CA MET A 1 25.31 23.35 -11.90
C MET A 1 25.02 22.82 -10.52
N GLU A 2 23.96 23.31 -9.89
CA GLU A 2 23.47 22.76 -8.63
C GLU A 2 21.97 22.64 -8.79
N ILE A 3 21.55 21.43 -9.15
CA ILE A 3 20.17 21.03 -9.00
C ILE A 3 19.98 20.95 -7.48
N LYS A 4 19.34 21.97 -6.91
CA LYS A 4 18.83 21.90 -5.55
C LYS A 4 17.63 20.99 -5.60
N ASP A 5 17.89 19.69 -5.45
CA ASP A 5 16.83 18.74 -5.13
C ASP A 5 16.18 19.21 -3.84
N SER A 6 14.99 19.77 -4.01
CA SER A 6 14.13 20.19 -2.93
C SER A 6 13.65 18.89 -2.29
N VAL A 7 14.32 18.46 -1.23
CA VAL A 7 13.85 17.36 -0.38
C VAL A 7 12.59 17.87 0.33
N SER A 8 11.44 17.69 -0.31
CA SER A 8 10.15 17.78 0.38
C SER A 8 9.96 16.48 1.14
N SER A 9 10.01 16.59 2.45
CA SER A 9 9.64 15.54 3.39
C SER A 9 8.11 15.32 3.38
N SER A 10 7.67 14.12 3.04
CA SER A 10 6.28 13.66 3.08
C SER A 10 6.21 12.17 3.44
N ASP A 11 5.09 11.73 4.02
CA ASP A 11 4.70 10.32 4.01
C ASP A 11 4.55 9.88 2.56
N ASP A 12 5.49 9.08 2.05
CA ASP A 12 5.54 8.75 0.62
C ASP A 12 4.91 7.37 0.41
N LEU A 13 3.78 7.33 -0.30
CA LEU A 13 3.16 6.10 -0.78
C LEU A 13 3.09 6.14 -2.30
N VAL A 14 3.93 5.34 -2.94
CA VAL A 14 3.93 5.15 -4.40
C VAL A 14 3.21 3.85 -4.72
N ILE A 15 2.19 3.92 -5.56
CA ILE A 15 1.36 2.79 -5.95
C ILE A 15 1.30 2.70 -7.47
N VAL A 16 1.45 1.49 -8.01
CA VAL A 16 1.24 1.17 -9.42
C VAL A 16 0.07 0.19 -9.50
N PHE A 17 -1.05 0.66 -10.03
CA PHE A 17 -2.23 -0.15 -10.33
C PHE A 17 -2.10 -0.78 -11.72
N LYS A 18 -2.29 -2.09 -11.84
CA LYS A 18 -2.17 -2.85 -13.09
C LYS A 18 -3.46 -3.63 -13.33
N HIS A 19 -4.26 -3.16 -14.29
CA HIS A 19 -5.48 -3.84 -14.72
C HIS A 19 -5.32 -4.37 -16.15
N PRO A 20 -5.64 -5.64 -16.44
CA PRO A 20 -5.40 -6.25 -17.75
C PRO A 20 -6.14 -5.55 -18.91
N LYS A 21 -7.25 -4.86 -18.62
CA LYS A 21 -8.03 -4.12 -19.63
C LYS A 21 -7.84 -2.60 -19.61
N TYR A 22 -7.42 -2.03 -18.47
CA TYR A 22 -7.38 -0.57 -18.27
C TYR A 22 -5.94 -0.04 -18.16
N GLY A 23 -4.96 -0.92 -18.36
CA GLY A 23 -3.55 -0.54 -18.39
C GLY A 23 -2.93 -0.39 -17.00
N GLU A 24 -1.84 0.38 -16.97
CA GLU A 24 -1.05 0.66 -15.79
C GLU A 24 -1.15 2.13 -15.39
N HIS A 25 -1.38 2.40 -14.10
CA HIS A 25 -1.52 3.75 -13.55
C HIS A 25 -0.64 3.90 -12.32
N THR A 26 0.25 4.89 -12.34
CA THR A 26 1.11 5.22 -11.18
C THR A 26 0.50 6.39 -10.41
N LEU A 27 0.43 6.24 -9.09
CA LEU A 27 -0.07 7.23 -8.16
C LEU A 27 0.98 7.48 -7.07
N ASN A 28 1.39 8.73 -6.92
CA ASN A 28 2.21 9.19 -5.80
C ASN A 28 1.29 9.91 -4.82
N LEU A 29 1.24 9.42 -3.59
CA LEU A 29 0.44 10.00 -2.53
C LEU A 29 1.36 10.52 -1.44
N ASP A 30 1.28 11.84 -1.23
CA ASP A 30 2.00 12.53 -0.19
C ASP A 30 1.01 12.89 0.94
N GLY A 31 1.37 12.61 2.18
CA GLY A 31 0.81 13.28 3.34
C GLY A 31 -0.05 12.47 4.32
N LYS A 32 -0.55 13.19 5.33
CA LYS A 32 -1.12 12.67 6.59
C LYS A 32 -2.33 11.76 6.37
N GLY A 33 -2.42 10.68 7.15
CA GLY A 33 -3.62 9.85 7.28
C GLY A 33 -3.70 8.66 6.32
N LEU A 34 -2.62 8.36 5.60
CA LEU A 34 -2.47 7.12 4.84
C LEU A 34 -2.12 5.93 5.72
N LEU A 35 -1.39 6.16 6.82
CA LEU A 35 -1.06 5.18 7.84
C LEU A 35 -1.86 5.47 9.13
N SER A 36 -2.44 4.43 9.72
CA SER A 36 -2.91 4.46 11.11
C SER A 36 -2.42 3.23 11.87
N ASN A 37 -2.28 3.36 13.19
CA ASN A 37 -1.97 2.25 14.09
C ASN A 37 -3.15 2.04 15.04
N GLU A 38 -3.76 0.85 14.99
CA GLU A 38 -4.88 0.48 15.84
C GLU A 38 -4.80 -1.01 16.20
N ALA A 39 -5.10 -1.34 17.46
CA ALA A 39 -5.21 -2.71 17.95
C ALA A 39 -4.01 -3.64 17.63
N GLY A 40 -2.79 -3.09 17.58
CA GLY A 40 -1.56 -3.86 17.27
C GLY A 40 -1.30 -4.06 15.79
N TYR A 41 -1.97 -3.32 14.91
CA TYR A 41 -1.81 -3.36 13.47
C TYR A 41 -1.58 -1.99 12.86
N PHE A 42 -0.74 -1.95 11.84
CA PHE A 42 -0.66 -0.86 10.89
C PHE A 42 -1.69 -1.04 9.79
N HIS A 43 -2.29 0.07 9.37
CA HIS A 43 -3.25 0.15 8.28
C HIS A 43 -2.77 1.18 7.26
N ILE A 44 -2.51 0.74 6.03
CA ILE A 44 -2.28 1.61 4.89
C ILE A 44 -3.57 1.69 4.07
N ASN A 45 -4.16 2.87 3.98
CA ASN A 45 -5.42 3.09 3.29
C ASN A 45 -5.36 4.34 2.40
N PRO A 46 -4.96 4.19 1.12
CA PRO A 46 -5.04 5.27 0.14
C PRO A 46 -6.47 5.73 -0.19
N LYS A 47 -7.52 5.11 0.37
CA LYS A 47 -8.95 5.30 0.04
C LYS A 47 -9.24 4.96 -1.43
N TYR A 48 -10.48 5.19 -1.87
CA TYR A 48 -10.84 5.07 -3.27
C TYR A 48 -10.15 6.14 -4.12
N ARG A 49 -9.72 5.77 -5.33
CA ARG A 49 -9.03 6.62 -6.29
C ARG A 49 -9.60 6.40 -7.68
N GLU A 50 -10.05 7.49 -8.31
CA GLU A 50 -10.54 7.46 -9.69
C GLU A 50 -9.36 7.52 -10.66
N LEU A 51 -9.19 6.49 -11.50
CA LEU A 51 -8.14 6.37 -12.49
C LEU A 51 -8.78 5.86 -13.80
N ASP A 52 -8.60 6.61 -14.90
CA ASP A 52 -9.16 6.28 -16.22
C ASP A 52 -10.67 5.97 -16.24
N GLY A 53 -11.44 6.68 -15.40
CA GLY A 53 -12.89 6.47 -15.28
C GLY A 53 -13.32 5.28 -14.43
N HIS A 54 -12.38 4.63 -13.72
CA HIS A 54 -12.63 3.51 -12.83
C HIS A 54 -12.24 3.84 -11.38
N SER A 55 -13.01 3.31 -10.43
CA SER A 55 -12.78 3.54 -9.00
C SER A 55 -11.96 2.43 -8.39
N TYR A 56 -10.70 2.69 -8.06
CA TYR A 56 -9.79 1.72 -7.45
C TYR A 56 -9.71 1.90 -5.94
N TYR A 57 -9.80 0.81 -5.19
CA TYR A 57 -9.57 0.78 -3.76
C TYR A 57 -8.47 -0.21 -3.40
N MET A 58 -7.62 0.21 -2.48
CA MET A 58 -6.63 -0.65 -1.84
C MET A 58 -6.65 -0.39 -0.34
N GLY A 59 -6.61 -1.48 0.43
CA GLY A 59 -6.33 -1.44 1.86
C GLY A 59 -5.32 -2.53 2.23
N LEU A 60 -4.36 -2.20 3.07
CA LEU A 60 -3.36 -3.14 3.58
C LEU A 60 -3.28 -3.03 5.09
N LYS A 61 -3.30 -4.18 5.77
CA LYS A 61 -3.22 -4.31 7.22
C LYS A 61 -2.09 -5.27 7.57
N PHE A 62 -1.20 -4.92 8.48
CA PHE A 62 -0.11 -5.80 8.93
C PHE A 62 0.24 -5.57 10.40
N LYS A 63 0.77 -6.58 11.09
CA LYS A 63 1.13 -6.47 12.51
C LYS A 63 2.32 -5.53 12.74
N ILE A 64 2.33 -4.83 13.87
CA ILE A 64 3.38 -3.86 14.21
C ILE A 64 4.75 -4.49 14.51
N ASP A 65 4.79 -5.80 14.80
CA ASP A 65 5.97 -6.54 15.26
C ASP A 65 6.60 -7.43 14.16
N PHE A 66 6.35 -7.10 12.91
CA PHE A 66 6.90 -7.83 11.78
C PHE A 66 8.43 -7.77 11.70
N GLU A 67 9.01 -8.88 11.29
CA GLU A 67 10.45 -9.05 11.12
C GLU A 67 10.92 -8.24 9.91
N VAL A 68 11.85 -7.31 10.16
CA VAL A 68 12.46 -6.50 9.11
C VAL A 68 13.32 -7.37 8.20
N GLY A 69 13.23 -7.15 6.90
CA GLY A 69 14.01 -7.83 5.87
C GLY A 69 13.39 -9.14 5.38
N LYS A 70 12.40 -9.70 6.08
CA LYS A 70 11.67 -10.91 5.69
C LYS A 70 10.56 -10.61 4.69
N THR A 71 10.46 -11.44 3.66
CA THR A 71 9.31 -11.44 2.73
C THR A 71 8.22 -12.36 3.26
N TYR A 72 7.03 -11.82 3.42
CA TYR A 72 5.82 -12.54 3.80
C TYR A 72 4.96 -12.80 2.56
N THR A 73 4.46 -14.02 2.42
CA THR A 73 3.51 -14.39 1.36
C THR A 73 2.10 -14.32 1.91
N LEU A 74 1.25 -13.51 1.28
CA LEU A 74 -0.15 -13.35 1.64
C LEU A 74 -0.99 -14.34 0.85
N ASN A 75 -1.77 -15.16 1.56
CA ASN A 75 -2.68 -16.14 0.97
C ASN A 75 -4.11 -15.88 1.41
N LYS A 76 -4.75 -14.81 0.91
CA LYS A 76 -6.13 -14.33 1.21
C LYS A 76 -6.50 -14.21 2.72
N ASN A 77 -6.41 -15.28 3.48
CA ASN A 77 -6.72 -15.42 4.90
C ASN A 77 -5.49 -15.37 5.83
N ASP A 78 -4.42 -14.65 5.47
CA ASP A 78 -3.29 -14.47 6.41
C ASP A 78 -3.65 -13.40 7.47
N ASP A 79 -3.78 -13.83 8.73
CA ASP A 79 -4.12 -12.97 9.87
C ASP A 79 -3.00 -11.97 10.23
N SER A 80 -1.80 -12.16 9.69
CA SER A 80 -0.62 -11.36 9.98
C SER A 80 -0.43 -10.24 8.96
N VAL A 81 -0.80 -10.47 7.70
CA VAL A 81 -0.97 -9.43 6.68
C VAL A 81 -2.22 -9.69 5.87
N THR A 82 -3.14 -8.74 5.88
CA THR A 82 -4.37 -8.81 5.09
C THR A 82 -4.39 -7.65 4.10
N ALA A 83 -4.70 -7.93 2.85
CA ALA A 83 -4.86 -6.93 1.80
C ALA A 83 -6.26 -7.00 1.20
N SER A 84 -6.79 -5.88 0.73
CA SER A 84 -8.09 -5.79 0.06
C SER A 84 -7.96 -4.93 -1.18
N LEU A 85 -8.48 -5.42 -2.30
CA LEU A 85 -8.50 -4.74 -3.60
C LEU A 85 -9.94 -4.73 -4.12
N GLN A 86 -10.42 -3.58 -4.60
CA GLN A 86 -11.75 -3.47 -5.21
C GLN A 86 -11.70 -2.50 -6.39
N ILE A 87 -12.52 -2.77 -7.40
CA ILE A 87 -12.67 -1.90 -8.57
C ILE A 87 -14.16 -1.62 -8.82
N ASP A 88 -14.48 -0.37 -9.14
CA ASP A 88 -15.84 0.11 -9.48
C ASP A 88 -16.91 -0.22 -8.42
N HIS A 89 -16.50 -0.33 -7.16
CA HIS A 89 -17.35 -0.78 -6.05
C HIS A 89 -18.00 -2.16 -6.27
N ILE A 90 -17.52 -2.95 -7.24
CA ILE A 90 -17.98 -4.32 -7.47
C ILE A 90 -17.32 -5.19 -6.41
N ALA A 91 -18.13 -5.68 -5.47
CA ALA A 91 -17.67 -6.58 -4.44
C ALA A 91 -17.39 -7.98 -5.03
N GLY A 92 -16.11 -8.35 -5.06
CA GLY A 92 -15.58 -9.71 -5.26
C GLY A 92 -14.51 -9.97 -4.18
N ASP A 93 -14.10 -11.23 -3.99
CA ASP A 93 -13.32 -11.74 -2.85
C ASP A 93 -12.43 -10.68 -2.19
N THR A 94 -12.78 -10.29 -0.96
CA THR A 94 -12.30 -9.04 -0.32
C THR A 94 -10.82 -9.08 0.05
N HIS A 95 -10.16 -10.21 -0.17
CA HIS A 95 -8.84 -10.53 0.31
C HIS A 95 -7.87 -10.80 -0.84
N ALA A 96 -6.92 -9.90 -1.05
CA ALA A 96 -5.88 -10.07 -2.05
C ALA A 96 -4.75 -10.99 -1.56
N SER A 97 -4.14 -11.69 -2.51
CA SER A 97 -2.91 -12.46 -2.29
C SER A 97 -1.68 -11.65 -2.72
N GLY A 98 -0.48 -12.11 -2.37
CA GLY A 98 0.72 -11.40 -2.78
C GLY A 98 1.93 -11.56 -1.88
N THR A 99 2.76 -10.52 -1.84
CA THR A 99 3.96 -10.43 -1.01
C THR A 99 4.04 -9.10 -0.30
N PHE A 100 4.60 -9.11 0.90
CA PHE A 100 4.85 -7.92 1.72
C PHE A 100 6.22 -8.03 2.37
N ARG A 101 6.95 -6.91 2.44
CA ARG A 101 8.27 -6.87 3.07
C ARG A 101 8.50 -5.52 3.73
N LEU A 102 8.90 -5.57 5.00
CA LEU A 102 9.43 -4.39 5.70
C LEU A 102 10.92 -4.27 5.45
N SER A 103 11.36 -3.04 5.17
CA SER A 103 12.77 -2.64 5.19
C SER A 103 13.13 -1.91 6.48
N GLU A 104 12.15 -1.25 7.12
CA GLU A 104 12.29 -0.64 8.45
C GLU A 104 10.97 -0.87 9.23
N GLY A 105 11.09 -1.19 10.52
CA GLY A 105 9.95 -1.38 11.44
C GLY A 105 9.86 -0.24 12.46
N GLY A 106 9.05 -0.43 13.51
CA GLY A 106 8.80 0.60 14.52
C GLY A 106 7.58 1.46 14.19
N GLU A 107 7.45 2.63 14.82
CA GLU A 107 6.27 3.50 14.71
C GLU A 107 6.02 4.02 13.29
N PHE A 108 7.09 4.16 12.50
CA PHE A 108 7.08 4.65 11.13
C PHE A 108 7.69 3.60 10.19
N PRO A 109 6.92 2.58 9.79
CA PRO A 109 7.45 1.49 9.01
C PRO A 109 7.73 1.92 7.57
N VAL A 110 8.75 1.28 6.97
CA VAL A 110 9.12 1.42 5.57
C VAL A 110 9.07 0.05 4.93
N GLY A 111 8.46 -0.05 3.75
CA GLY A 111 8.32 -1.35 3.09
C GLY A 111 7.78 -1.29 1.69
N GLU A 112 7.55 -2.47 1.15
CA GLU A 112 6.99 -2.68 -0.17
C GLU A 112 6.01 -3.85 -0.17
N PHE A 113 5.10 -3.83 -1.14
CA PHE A 113 4.12 -4.87 -1.33
C PHE A 113 3.85 -5.11 -2.82
N LYS A 114 3.48 -6.34 -3.13
CA LYS A 114 2.87 -6.72 -4.40
C LYS A 114 1.61 -7.50 -4.08
N LEU A 115 0.47 -6.99 -4.49
CA LEU A 115 -0.85 -7.54 -4.18
C LEU A 115 -1.54 -7.87 -5.50
N PHE A 116 -2.35 -8.91 -5.52
CA PHE A 116 -3.18 -9.25 -6.66
C PHE A 116 -4.46 -9.92 -6.19
N GLU A 117 -5.53 -9.66 -6.91
CA GLU A 117 -6.77 -10.42 -6.82
C GLU A 117 -7.16 -10.86 -8.23
N GLU A 118 -7.47 -12.14 -8.38
CA GLU A 118 -7.83 -12.72 -9.68
C GLU A 118 -9.06 -12.02 -10.26
N ASP A 119 -9.04 -11.75 -11.57
CA ASP A 119 -10.08 -11.03 -12.30
C ASP A 119 -10.37 -9.59 -11.82
N VAL A 120 -9.60 -9.07 -10.87
CA VAL A 120 -9.74 -7.71 -10.32
C VAL A 120 -8.56 -6.85 -10.81
N PHE A 121 -7.43 -6.78 -10.11
CA PHE A 121 -6.21 -6.11 -10.58
C PHE A 121 -5.02 -6.50 -9.71
N ALA A 122 -3.82 -6.14 -10.16
CA ALA A 122 -2.60 -6.21 -9.37
C ALA A 122 -2.17 -4.80 -8.94
N VAL A 123 -1.50 -4.72 -7.79
CA VAL A 123 -0.94 -3.50 -7.23
C VAL A 123 0.47 -3.76 -6.77
N GLU A 124 1.40 -2.89 -7.15
CA GLU A 124 2.72 -2.82 -6.51
C GLU A 124 2.84 -1.50 -5.79
N GLY A 125 3.45 -1.48 -4.62
CA GLY A 125 3.68 -0.21 -3.95
C GLY A 125 4.81 -0.23 -2.95
N ARG A 126 5.29 0.98 -2.66
CA ARG A 126 6.34 1.27 -1.70
C ARG A 126 5.85 2.36 -0.78
N PHE A 127 6.15 2.21 0.50
CA PHE A 127 5.78 3.18 1.52
C PHE A 127 6.97 3.52 2.40
N ALA A 128 7.10 4.80 2.72
CA ALA A 128 8.03 5.30 3.71
C ALA A 128 7.33 6.39 4.52
N PHE A 129 6.84 6.02 5.70
CA PHE A 129 6.27 6.96 6.65
C PHE A 129 7.39 7.51 7.54
N ARG A 130 7.32 8.78 7.97
CA ARG A 130 8.35 9.36 8.85
C ARG A 130 7.71 10.19 9.96
N GLU A 131 8.41 10.26 11.10
CA GLU A 131 8.04 11.17 12.18
C GLU A 131 8.10 12.61 11.68
N PHE A 132 6.99 13.33 11.81
CA PHE A 132 6.97 14.77 11.62
C PHE A 132 7.50 15.42 12.91
N LYS A 133 8.64 16.11 12.82
CA LYS A 133 8.94 17.18 13.78
C LYS A 133 8.34 18.45 13.23
N GLU A 134 7.26 18.92 13.85
CA GLU A 134 6.73 20.28 13.66
C GLU A 134 7.76 21.35 14.05
#